data_AF-A0A0X3PRC4-F1
#
_entry.id   AF-A0A0X3PRC4-F1
#
_cell.length_a   1.000
_cell.length_b   1.000
_cell.length_c   1.000
_cell.angle_alpha   90.00
_cell.angle_beta   90.00
_cell.angle_gamma   90.00
#
_symmetry.space_group_name_H-M   'P 1'
#
loop_
_entity.id
_entity.type
_entity.pdbx_description
1 polymer ?
#
loop_
_entity_poly.entity_id
_entity_poly.type
_entity_poly.pdbx_seq_one_letter_code
_entity_poly.pdbx_strand_id
1 'polypeptide(L)'
;MSQTLANLKRRASRKVVELYQLECPADTSPNDTKSFESKYKIRDILRDLLDMLKQFENDITSSEYTLLWSFFSFKLATTFIETEERQEGRHTLREILSTLQSRPTMTGFFQAIETLAACTETTKSVLDGCIASISRSDDLQAFSGLLQSCFNSLAVVSAPSSHQPEAEGEDRPDTDVESTALHWLRRAESVFQIYSRVFGGAIKGHAPECWESLGFFDSLDFSSPTSKDTTELIKELMFETSYTTTLFMLAQNFD
;
A
#
# COMPACT_ATOMS: atom_id res chain seq x y z
N MET A 1 -25.99 10.47 0.82
CA MET A 1 -24.71 10.45 1.57
C MET A 1 -25.01 10.89 3.00
N SER A 2 -24.71 10.06 4.02
CA SER A 2 -25.03 10.39 5.42
C SER A 2 -24.30 11.66 5.87
N GLN A 3 -24.95 12.52 6.66
CA GLN A 3 -24.38 13.76 7.19
C GLN A 3 -23.15 13.50 8.07
N THR A 4 -23.06 12.29 8.63
CA THR A 4 -21.94 11.78 9.39
C THR A 4 -20.69 11.57 8.52
N LEU A 5 -20.84 10.91 7.36
CA LEU A 5 -19.77 10.72 6.39
C LEU A 5 -19.27 12.06 5.81
N ALA A 6 -20.18 13.01 5.59
CA ALA A 6 -19.82 14.37 5.14
C ALA A 6 -18.99 15.14 6.20
N ASN A 7 -19.30 14.96 7.48
CA ASN A 7 -18.55 15.57 8.58
C ASN A 7 -17.17 14.92 8.79
N LEU A 8 -17.07 13.59 8.69
CA LEU A 8 -15.79 12.88 8.66
C LEU A 8 -14.91 13.40 7.50
N LYS A 9 -15.47 13.45 6.29
CA LYS A 9 -14.78 13.98 5.11
C LYS A 9 -14.25 15.40 5.31
N ARG A 10 -15.03 16.30 5.90
CA ARG A 10 -14.61 17.70 6.16
C ARG A 10 -13.54 17.83 7.24
N ARG A 11 -13.55 16.97 8.27
CA ARG A 11 -12.53 17.00 9.34
C ARG A 11 -11.25 16.33 8.88
N ALA A 12 -11.36 15.19 8.19
CA ALA A 12 -10.24 14.52 7.55
C ALA A 12 -9.59 15.42 6.49
N SER A 13 -10.37 16.21 5.74
CA SER A 13 -9.81 17.03 4.66
C SER A 13 -8.81 18.08 5.09
N ARG A 14 -9.06 18.76 6.22
CA ARG A 14 -8.09 19.72 6.75
C ARG A 14 -6.77 19.06 7.16
N LYS A 15 -6.86 17.91 7.82
CA LYS A 15 -5.71 17.12 8.25
C LYS A 15 -4.93 16.54 7.07
N VAL A 16 -5.62 16.09 6.03
CA VAL A 16 -4.98 15.57 4.82
C VAL A 16 -4.34 16.67 3.97
N VAL A 17 -4.93 17.88 3.93
CA VAL A 17 -4.27 19.05 3.29
C VAL A 17 -2.98 19.41 4.03
N GLU A 18 -3.01 19.42 5.36
CA GLU A 18 -1.80 19.64 6.17
C GLU A 18 -0.74 18.56 5.92
N LEU A 19 -1.17 17.29 5.82
CA LEU A 19 -0.29 16.18 5.45
C LEU A 19 0.36 16.39 4.07
N TYR A 20 -0.43 16.75 3.05
CA TYR A 20 0.08 17.01 1.69
C TYR A 20 1.09 18.16 1.66
N GLN A 21 0.84 19.24 2.40
CA GLN A 21 1.76 20.37 2.50
C GLN A 21 3.09 20.01 3.16
N LEU A 22 3.07 19.08 4.12
CA LEU A 22 4.29 18.56 4.75
C LEU A 22 5.08 17.62 3.83
N GLU A 23 4.40 16.93 2.91
CA GLU A 23 5.03 16.05 1.92
C GLU A 23 5.62 16.80 0.73
N CYS A 24 4.97 17.88 0.30
CA CYS A 24 5.37 18.71 -0.84
C CYS A 24 5.71 20.14 -0.39
N PRO A 25 6.81 20.33 0.38
CA PRO A 25 7.19 21.66 0.84
C PRO A 25 7.50 22.58 -0.35
N ALA A 26 6.94 23.79 -0.33
CA ALA A 26 7.16 24.80 -1.37
C ALA A 26 8.62 25.30 -1.43
N ASP A 27 9.40 25.08 -0.36
CA ASP A 27 10.82 25.40 -0.28
C ASP A 27 11.67 24.17 -0.60
N THR A 28 12.42 24.22 -1.70
CA THR A 28 13.28 23.13 -2.19
C THR A 28 14.64 23.02 -1.50
N SER A 29 14.87 23.71 -0.37
CA SER A 29 16.16 23.62 0.33
C SER A 29 16.23 22.32 1.13
N PRO A 30 17.16 21.38 0.81
CA PRO A 30 17.30 20.15 1.56
C PRO A 30 17.90 20.49 2.92
N ASN A 31 17.09 20.41 3.96
CA ASN A 31 17.56 20.57 5.32
C ASN A 31 17.05 19.37 6.11
N ASP A 32 17.91 18.37 6.31
CA ASP A 32 17.54 17.04 6.82
C ASP A 32 16.81 17.10 8.17
N THR A 33 17.13 18.09 9.01
CA THR A 33 16.44 18.30 10.29
C THR A 33 14.97 18.70 10.12
N LYS A 34 14.64 19.50 9.09
CA LYS A 34 13.24 19.84 8.75
C LYS A 34 12.48 18.65 8.17
N SER A 35 13.18 17.72 7.52
CA SER A 35 12.60 16.50 6.97
C SER A 35 12.08 15.59 8.09
N PHE A 36 12.91 15.29 9.10
CA PHE A 36 12.48 14.44 10.24
C PHE A 36 11.36 15.09 11.07
N GLU A 37 11.43 16.39 11.35
CA GLU A 37 10.36 17.08 12.09
C GLU A 37 9.01 17.00 11.35
N SER A 38 9.04 17.12 10.02
CA SER A 38 7.84 16.97 9.18
C SER A 38 7.30 15.54 9.21
N LYS A 39 8.17 14.52 9.22
CA LYS A 39 7.76 13.11 9.36
C LYS A 39 7.06 12.85 10.70
N TYR A 40 7.55 13.38 11.81
CA TYR A 40 6.86 13.25 13.11
C TYR A 40 5.48 13.91 13.11
N LYS A 41 5.35 15.11 12.53
CA LYS A 41 4.04 15.78 12.36
C LYS A 41 3.08 14.97 11.50
N ILE A 42 3.57 14.38 10.41
CA ILE A 42 2.78 13.47 9.56
C ILE A 42 2.24 12.31 10.40
N ARG A 43 3.03 11.71 11.30
CA ARG A 43 2.54 10.62 12.17
C ARG A 43 1.43 11.05 13.11
N ASP A 44 1.56 12.21 13.73
CA ASP A 44 0.53 12.72 14.64
C ASP A 44 -0.78 12.97 13.89
N ILE A 45 -0.70 13.53 12.68
CA ILE A 45 -1.85 13.70 11.80
C ILE A 45 -2.49 12.34 11.45
N LEU A 46 -1.69 11.34 11.10
CA LEU A 46 -2.17 10.00 10.74
C LEU A 46 -2.81 9.27 11.94
N ARG A 47 -2.23 9.39 13.13
CA ARG A 47 -2.82 8.85 14.37
C ARG A 47 -4.17 9.51 14.66
N ASP A 48 -4.25 10.83 14.53
CA ASP A 48 -5.51 11.55 14.69
C ASP A 48 -6.56 11.13 13.65
N LEU A 49 -6.15 10.87 12.40
CA LEU A 49 -7.05 10.36 11.36
C LEU A 49 -7.53 8.94 11.66
N LEU A 50 -6.67 8.06 12.17
CA LEU A 50 -7.02 6.71 12.61
C LEU A 50 -7.98 6.73 13.80
N ASP A 51 -7.72 7.55 14.81
CA ASP A 51 -8.61 7.69 15.97
C ASP A 51 -9.94 8.35 15.62
N MET A 52 -9.93 9.28 14.66
CA MET A 52 -11.17 9.81 14.08
C MET A 52 -11.93 8.70 13.35
N LEU A 53 -11.27 7.90 12.52
CA LEU A 53 -11.90 6.83 11.76
C LEU A 53 -12.59 5.80 12.67
N LYS A 54 -11.95 5.40 13.78
CA LYS A 54 -12.56 4.51 14.80
C LYS A 54 -13.90 5.03 15.33
N GLN A 55 -14.05 6.35 15.49
CA GLN A 55 -15.32 6.95 15.96
C GLN A 55 -16.46 6.76 14.95
N PHE A 56 -16.16 6.45 13.70
CA PHE A 56 -17.12 6.26 12.61
C PHE A 56 -17.21 4.82 12.13
N GLU A 57 -16.65 3.85 12.87
CA GLU A 57 -16.66 2.42 12.50
C GLU A 57 -18.06 1.89 12.20
N ASN A 58 -19.06 2.36 12.94
CA ASN A 58 -20.46 1.96 12.76
C ASN A 58 -21.22 2.78 11.69
N ASP A 59 -20.62 3.85 11.17
CA ASP A 59 -21.29 4.84 10.31
C ASP A 59 -20.92 4.72 8.82
N ILE A 60 -19.90 3.94 8.50
CA ILE A 60 -19.43 3.70 7.12
C ILE A 60 -19.42 2.21 6.81
N THR A 61 -19.35 1.85 5.53
CA THR A 61 -19.32 0.43 5.16
C THR A 61 -18.02 -0.22 5.63
N SER A 62 -18.06 -1.53 5.92
CA SER A 62 -16.86 -2.28 6.32
C SER A 62 -15.74 -2.19 5.27
N SER A 63 -16.06 -2.15 3.97
CA SER A 63 -15.06 -1.94 2.91
C SER A 63 -14.43 -0.54 2.96
N GLU A 64 -15.24 0.52 3.07
CA GLU A 64 -14.73 1.90 3.17
C GLU A 64 -13.88 2.11 4.42
N TYR A 65 -14.32 1.56 5.56
CA TYR A 65 -13.55 1.60 6.81
C TYR A 65 -12.20 0.93 6.65
N THR A 66 -12.18 -0.32 6.16
CA THR A 66 -10.93 -1.05 5.97
C THR A 66 -10.01 -0.32 4.98
N LEU A 67 -10.55 0.24 3.91
CA LEU A 67 -9.78 0.99 2.93
C LEU A 67 -9.09 2.21 3.55
N LEU A 68 -9.85 3.07 4.22
CA LEU A 68 -9.29 4.27 4.87
C LEU A 68 -8.32 3.91 5.98
N TRP A 69 -8.65 2.91 6.80
CA TRP A 69 -7.80 2.46 7.90
C TRP A 69 -6.48 1.92 7.35
N SER A 70 -6.53 1.02 6.37
CA SER A 70 -5.31 0.45 5.79
C SER A 70 -4.47 1.49 5.06
N PHE A 71 -5.07 2.50 4.44
CA PHE A 71 -4.34 3.60 3.83
C PHE A 71 -3.58 4.46 4.85
N PHE A 72 -4.26 4.92 5.90
CA PHE A 72 -3.61 5.71 6.94
C PHE A 72 -2.54 4.90 7.68
N SER A 73 -2.82 3.62 7.98
CA SER A 73 -1.86 2.70 8.59
C SER A 73 -0.66 2.43 7.67
N PHE A 74 -0.87 2.28 6.36
CA PHE A 74 0.23 2.09 5.40
C PHE A 74 1.14 3.32 5.37
N LYS A 75 0.55 4.51 5.34
CA LYS A 75 1.32 5.75 5.36
C LYS A 75 2.08 5.93 6.67
N LEU A 76 1.46 5.54 7.79
CA LEU A 76 2.10 5.57 9.09
C LEU A 76 3.29 4.58 9.12
N ALA A 77 3.10 3.38 8.57
CA ALA A 77 4.15 2.36 8.47
C ALA A 77 5.34 2.82 7.63
N THR A 78 5.11 3.40 6.45
CA THR A 78 6.18 3.97 5.61
C THR A 78 6.91 5.10 6.32
N THR A 79 6.19 5.95 7.07
CA THR A 79 6.80 6.99 7.90
C THR A 79 7.64 6.40 9.05
N PHE A 80 7.25 5.27 9.63
CA PHE A 80 8.10 4.53 10.60
C PHE A 80 9.40 4.06 9.96
N ILE A 81 9.31 3.47 8.76
CA ILE A 81 10.47 2.99 8.01
C ILE A 81 11.44 4.13 7.67
N GLU A 82 10.91 5.26 7.19
CA GLU A 82 11.70 6.44 6.80
C GLU A 82 12.44 7.11 7.96
N THR A 83 12.04 6.88 9.22
CA THR A 83 12.82 7.37 10.38
C THR A 83 13.55 6.25 11.13
N GLU A 84 13.83 5.13 10.46
CA GLU A 84 14.56 3.99 10.99
C GLU A 84 13.84 3.19 12.11
N GLU A 85 12.54 3.41 12.33
CA GLU A 85 11.68 2.58 13.20
C GLU A 85 11.12 1.38 12.40
N ARG A 86 12.04 0.59 11.83
CA ARG A 86 11.69 -0.46 10.85
C ARG A 86 10.82 -1.58 11.42
N GLN A 87 10.96 -1.91 12.72
CA GLN A 87 10.17 -2.97 13.34
C GLN A 87 8.72 -2.55 13.53
N GLU A 88 8.48 -1.32 13.95
CA GLU A 88 7.16 -0.70 14.06
C GLU A 88 6.48 -0.65 12.69
N GLY A 89 7.22 -0.18 11.67
CA GLY A 89 6.74 -0.18 10.29
C GLY A 89 6.37 -1.59 9.80
N ARG A 90 7.24 -2.58 10.03
CA ARG A 90 6.99 -3.98 9.67
C ARG A 90 5.77 -4.57 10.38
N HIS A 91 5.60 -4.26 11.66
CA HIS A 91 4.47 -4.71 12.46
C HIS A 91 3.15 -4.16 11.88
N THR A 92 3.08 -2.85 11.63
CA THR A 92 1.88 -2.23 11.04
C THR A 92 1.58 -2.78 9.64
N LEU A 93 2.59 -3.01 8.79
CA LEU A 93 2.38 -3.63 7.47
C LEU A 93 1.78 -5.03 7.57
N ARG A 94 2.25 -5.85 8.53
CA ARG A 94 1.68 -7.19 8.78
C ARG A 94 0.25 -7.14 9.30
N GLU A 95 -0.09 -6.15 10.13
CA GLU A 95 -1.47 -5.93 10.60
C GLU A 95 -2.41 -5.61 9.43
N ILE A 96 -1.97 -4.76 8.49
CA ILE A 96 -2.71 -4.46 7.26
C ILE A 96 -2.92 -5.73 6.44
N LEU A 97 -1.86 -6.51 6.19
CA LEU A 97 -1.97 -7.76 5.45
C LEU A 97 -2.94 -8.73 6.09
N SER A 98 -2.85 -8.96 7.40
CA SER A 98 -3.74 -9.85 8.14
C SER A 98 -5.20 -9.41 8.01
N THR A 99 -5.45 -8.10 8.12
CA THR A 99 -6.77 -7.52 7.94
C THR A 99 -7.31 -7.79 6.53
N LEU A 100 -6.51 -7.54 5.48
CA LEU A 100 -6.92 -7.77 4.09
C LEU A 100 -7.11 -9.26 3.79
N GLN A 101 -6.27 -10.14 4.33
CA GLN A 101 -6.38 -11.60 4.18
C GLN A 101 -7.67 -12.16 4.79
N SER A 102 -8.14 -11.57 5.89
CA SER A 102 -9.39 -11.97 6.54
C SER A 102 -10.65 -11.62 5.73
N ARG A 103 -10.54 -10.78 4.70
CA ARG A 103 -11.68 -10.37 3.87
C ARG A 103 -12.10 -11.50 2.91
N PRO A 104 -13.36 -11.95 2.94
CA PRO A 104 -13.84 -13.01 2.06
C PRO A 104 -13.70 -12.69 0.56
N THR A 105 -13.85 -11.41 0.21
CA THR A 105 -13.72 -10.88 -1.17
C THR A 105 -12.29 -10.97 -1.71
N MET A 106 -11.29 -11.05 -0.83
CA MET A 106 -9.87 -11.11 -1.20
C MET A 106 -9.29 -12.53 -1.11
N THR A 107 -10.00 -13.50 -0.51
CA THR A 107 -9.49 -14.86 -0.28
C THR A 107 -8.98 -15.54 -1.55
N GLY A 108 -9.76 -15.51 -2.63
CA GLY A 108 -9.36 -16.10 -3.92
C GLY A 108 -8.15 -15.39 -4.54
N PHE A 109 -8.01 -14.09 -4.32
CA PHE A 109 -6.87 -13.30 -4.79
C PHE A 109 -5.60 -13.67 -4.02
N PHE A 110 -5.66 -13.77 -2.69
CA PHE A 110 -4.54 -14.26 -1.87
C PHE A 110 -4.13 -15.68 -2.23
N GLN A 111 -5.08 -16.59 -2.46
CA GLN A 111 -4.77 -17.95 -2.91
C GLN A 111 -4.02 -17.95 -4.25
N ALA A 112 -4.44 -17.11 -5.20
CA ALA A 112 -3.75 -16.97 -6.48
C ALA A 112 -2.34 -16.37 -6.31
N ILE A 113 -2.18 -15.39 -5.42
CA ILE A 113 -0.87 -14.78 -5.09
C ILE A 113 0.08 -15.85 -4.55
N GLU A 114 -0.36 -16.64 -3.58
CA GLU A 114 0.48 -17.70 -2.99
C GLU A 114 0.83 -18.77 -4.03
N THR A 115 -0.11 -19.13 -4.90
CA THR A 115 0.12 -20.08 -5.99
C THR A 115 1.14 -19.56 -7.00
N LEU A 116 1.05 -18.28 -7.37
CA LEU A 116 1.95 -17.64 -8.32
C LEU A 116 3.33 -17.36 -7.73
N ALA A 117 3.41 -16.88 -6.49
CA ALA A 117 4.67 -16.63 -5.80
C ALA A 117 5.47 -17.92 -5.54
N ALA A 118 4.79 -19.06 -5.43
CA ALA A 118 5.39 -20.37 -5.32
C ALA A 118 5.75 -21.02 -6.68
N CYS A 119 5.47 -20.35 -7.82
CA CYS A 119 5.42 -21.01 -9.13
C CYS A 119 6.69 -21.78 -9.51
N THR A 120 6.47 -23.06 -9.74
CA THR A 120 7.26 -23.98 -10.58
C THR A 120 6.43 -24.30 -11.84
N GLU A 121 7.05 -24.71 -12.96
CA GLU A 121 6.36 -24.94 -14.26
C GLU A 121 5.10 -25.83 -14.19
N THR A 122 4.99 -26.69 -13.16
CA THR A 122 3.88 -27.64 -12.93
C THR A 122 2.60 -27.01 -12.36
N THR A 123 2.63 -25.76 -11.91
CA THR A 123 1.49 -25.11 -11.21
C THR A 123 0.61 -24.24 -12.10
N LYS A 124 0.91 -24.14 -13.40
CA LYS A 124 0.25 -23.21 -14.33
C LYS A 124 -1.26 -23.45 -14.48
N SER A 125 -1.70 -24.70 -14.58
CA SER A 125 -3.13 -25.05 -14.69
C SER A 125 -3.91 -24.73 -13.40
N VAL A 126 -3.28 -24.87 -12.24
CA VAL A 126 -3.85 -24.50 -10.94
C VAL A 126 -4.02 -22.99 -10.86
N LEU A 127 -2.98 -22.24 -11.24
CA LEU A 127 -3.03 -20.79 -11.30
C LEU A 127 -4.15 -20.28 -12.21
N ASP A 128 -4.25 -20.81 -13.44
CA ASP A 128 -5.29 -20.38 -14.37
C ASP A 128 -6.70 -20.68 -13.83
N GLY A 129 -6.88 -21.82 -13.15
CA GLY A 129 -8.12 -22.15 -12.44
C GLY A 129 -8.42 -21.19 -11.28
N CYS A 130 -7.43 -20.86 -10.45
CA CYS A 130 -7.56 -19.87 -9.38
C CYS A 130 -7.99 -18.51 -9.95
N ILE A 131 -7.27 -18.00 -10.96
CA ILE A 131 -7.57 -16.70 -11.57
C ILE A 131 -8.96 -16.69 -12.20
N ALA A 132 -9.38 -17.74 -12.89
CA ALA A 132 -10.70 -17.83 -13.51
C ALA A 132 -11.85 -17.80 -12.49
N SER A 133 -11.60 -18.23 -11.25
CA SER A 133 -12.58 -18.21 -10.15
C SER A 133 -12.66 -16.88 -9.40
N ILE A 134 -11.69 -15.97 -9.63
CA ILE A 134 -11.70 -14.65 -8.99
C ILE A 134 -12.81 -13.80 -9.60
N SER A 135 -13.76 -13.41 -8.76
CA SER A 135 -14.79 -12.46 -9.16
C SER A 135 -14.22 -11.05 -9.20
N ARG A 136 -14.50 -10.33 -10.29
CA ARG A 136 -14.26 -8.88 -10.34
C ARG A 136 -15.12 -8.21 -9.28
N SER A 137 -14.48 -7.52 -8.34
CA SER A 137 -15.15 -6.83 -7.25
C SER A 137 -14.54 -5.46 -7.01
N ASP A 138 -15.32 -4.54 -6.46
CA ASP A 138 -14.85 -3.21 -6.08
C ASP A 138 -13.77 -3.29 -4.99
N ASP A 139 -13.82 -4.31 -4.12
CA ASP A 139 -12.78 -4.59 -3.14
C ASP A 139 -11.45 -4.95 -3.83
N LEU A 140 -11.48 -5.87 -4.81
CA LEU A 140 -10.26 -6.23 -5.55
C LEU A 140 -9.67 -5.00 -6.25
N GLN A 141 -10.52 -4.17 -6.84
CA GLN A 141 -10.16 -2.90 -7.44
C GLN A 141 -9.50 -1.97 -6.41
N ALA A 142 -10.11 -1.78 -5.25
CA ALA A 142 -9.64 -0.84 -4.23
C ALA A 142 -8.36 -1.31 -3.52
N PHE A 143 -8.23 -2.62 -3.24
CA PHE A 143 -7.18 -3.13 -2.38
C PHE A 143 -5.93 -3.64 -3.11
N SER A 144 -6.00 -3.91 -4.42
CA SER A 144 -4.84 -4.46 -5.15
C SER A 144 -3.62 -3.53 -5.12
N GLY A 145 -3.84 -2.22 -5.26
CA GLY A 145 -2.79 -1.20 -5.22
C GLY A 145 -2.12 -1.16 -3.87
N LEU A 146 -2.92 -0.95 -2.82
CA LEU A 146 -2.48 -1.01 -1.44
C LEU A 146 -1.73 -2.31 -1.10
N LEU A 147 -2.24 -3.46 -1.55
CA LEU A 147 -1.63 -4.77 -1.27
C LEU A 147 -0.24 -4.89 -1.92
N GLN A 148 -0.10 -4.46 -3.17
CA GLN A 148 1.21 -4.41 -3.83
C GLN A 148 2.17 -3.47 -3.08
N SER A 149 1.70 -2.27 -2.70
CA SER A 149 2.50 -1.32 -1.93
C SER A 149 2.92 -1.89 -0.56
N CYS A 150 2.04 -2.61 0.13
CA CYS A 150 2.38 -3.31 1.37
C CYS A 150 3.49 -4.34 1.17
N PHE A 151 3.40 -5.17 0.14
CA PHE A 151 4.45 -6.14 -0.18
C PHE A 151 5.77 -5.46 -0.57
N ASN A 152 5.71 -4.38 -1.36
CA ASN A 152 6.88 -3.58 -1.71
C ASN A 152 7.57 -3.02 -0.45
N SER A 153 6.82 -2.40 0.47
CA SER A 153 7.39 -1.88 1.72
C SER A 153 7.92 -2.99 2.63
N LEU A 154 7.26 -4.15 2.66
CA LEU A 154 7.76 -5.32 3.38
C LEU A 154 9.07 -5.84 2.78
N ALA A 155 9.26 -5.75 1.46
CA ALA A 155 10.52 -6.07 0.84
C ALA A 155 11.64 -5.10 1.28
N VAL A 156 11.36 -3.80 1.30
CA VAL A 156 12.31 -2.75 1.73
C VAL A 156 12.76 -2.97 3.18
N VAL A 157 11.83 -3.21 4.12
CA VAL A 157 12.21 -3.44 5.53
C VAL A 157 12.87 -4.78 5.79
N SER A 158 12.70 -5.74 4.87
CA SER A 158 13.33 -7.06 4.94
C SER A 158 14.69 -7.10 4.22
N ALA A 159 15.10 -6.01 3.57
CA ALA A 159 16.43 -5.89 3.00
C ALA A 159 17.45 -5.67 4.14
N PRO A 160 18.64 -6.30 4.05
CA PRO A 160 19.71 -6.05 5.01
C PRO A 160 20.05 -4.56 5.01
N SER A 161 20.15 -3.97 6.21
CA SER A 161 20.57 -2.58 6.35
C SER A 161 22.08 -2.49 6.14
N SER A 162 22.56 -1.56 5.31
CA SER A 162 23.99 -1.23 5.18
C SER A 162 24.63 -0.76 6.50
N HIS A 163 23.82 -0.46 7.52
CA HIS A 163 24.26 -0.06 8.86
C HIS A 163 24.12 -1.15 9.93
N GLN A 164 23.71 -2.38 9.58
CA GLN A 164 23.79 -3.50 10.52
C GLN A 164 25.16 -4.17 10.38
N PRO A 165 26.04 -4.11 11.40
CA PRO A 165 27.24 -4.91 11.39
C PRO A 165 26.82 -6.38 11.25
N GLU A 166 27.54 -7.11 10.39
CA GLU A 166 27.39 -8.54 10.27
C GLU A 166 27.43 -9.13 11.68
N ALA A 167 26.30 -9.68 12.15
CA ALA A 167 26.28 -10.43 13.38
C ALA A 167 27.10 -11.69 13.12
N GLU A 168 28.41 -11.59 13.30
CA GLU A 168 29.32 -12.73 13.37
C GLU A 168 28.90 -13.54 14.60
N GLY A 169 28.26 -14.68 14.34
CA GLY A 169 28.07 -15.72 15.33
C GLY A 169 26.92 -15.48 16.29
N GLU A 170 25.73 -15.94 15.90
CA GLU A 170 24.89 -16.80 16.73
C GLU A 170 23.75 -17.30 15.84
N ASP A 171 23.41 -18.58 15.99
CA ASP A 171 22.45 -19.36 15.21
C ASP A 171 21.45 -18.48 14.44
N ARG A 172 21.59 -18.40 13.10
CA ARG A 172 20.48 -17.98 12.25
C ARG A 172 19.36 -18.98 12.55
N PRO A 173 18.30 -18.63 13.28
CA PRO A 173 17.15 -19.51 13.33
C PRO A 173 16.69 -19.60 11.88
N ASP A 174 16.52 -20.83 11.37
CA ASP A 174 16.07 -21.15 10.01
C ASP A 174 15.39 -19.95 9.36
N THR A 175 16.07 -19.36 8.37
CA THR A 175 15.65 -18.11 7.72
C THR A 175 14.17 -18.20 7.37
N ASP A 176 13.33 -17.59 8.20
CA ASP A 176 11.90 -17.46 7.96
C ASP A 176 11.77 -16.90 6.55
N VAL A 177 11.09 -17.60 5.65
CA VAL A 177 11.04 -17.21 4.23
C VAL A 177 10.47 -15.78 4.12
N GLU A 178 9.58 -15.40 5.05
CA GLU A 178 9.02 -14.05 5.22
C GLU A 178 10.01 -12.98 5.71
N SER A 179 11.26 -13.36 6.01
CA SER A 179 12.34 -12.44 6.38
C SER A 179 13.16 -11.95 5.18
N THR A 180 12.89 -12.45 3.98
CA THR A 180 13.65 -12.08 2.78
C THR A 180 12.93 -11.04 1.93
N ALA A 181 13.66 -10.05 1.40
CA ALA A 181 13.12 -9.09 0.45
C ALA A 181 12.53 -9.78 -0.81
N LEU A 182 13.20 -10.84 -1.29
CA LEU A 182 12.76 -11.61 -2.46
C LEU A 182 11.38 -12.26 -2.26
N HIS A 183 11.10 -12.78 -1.07
CA HIS A 183 9.79 -13.37 -0.75
C HIS A 183 8.64 -12.36 -0.93
N TRP A 184 8.84 -11.13 -0.46
CA TRP A 184 7.83 -10.07 -0.57
C TRP A 184 7.73 -9.52 -1.99
N LEU A 185 8.86 -9.34 -2.69
CA LEU A 185 8.86 -8.91 -4.09
C LEU A 185 8.09 -9.86 -5.01
N ARG A 186 8.25 -11.18 -4.85
CA ARG A 186 7.49 -12.15 -5.65
C ARG A 186 5.98 -12.01 -5.46
N ARG A 187 5.54 -11.65 -4.25
CA ARG A 187 4.12 -11.40 -3.97
C ARG A 187 3.65 -10.08 -4.57
N ALA A 188 4.46 -9.02 -4.47
CA ALA A 188 4.16 -7.74 -5.13
C ALA A 188 4.02 -7.90 -6.65
N GLU A 189 4.91 -8.66 -7.28
CA GLU A 189 4.83 -9.01 -8.70
C GLU A 189 3.57 -9.81 -9.01
N SER A 190 3.26 -10.81 -8.17
CA SER A 190 2.09 -11.67 -8.34
C SER A 190 0.78 -10.87 -8.32
N VAL A 191 0.67 -9.87 -7.43
CA VAL A 191 -0.49 -8.96 -7.36
C VAL A 191 -0.74 -8.30 -8.71
N PHE A 192 0.30 -7.70 -9.32
CA PHE A 192 0.18 -7.07 -10.64
C PHE A 192 -0.20 -8.07 -11.73
N GLN A 193 0.47 -9.22 -11.80
CA GLN A 193 0.23 -10.21 -12.84
C GLN A 193 -1.20 -10.79 -12.77
N ILE A 194 -1.68 -11.10 -11.56
CA ILE A 194 -3.04 -11.64 -11.36
C ILE A 194 -4.06 -10.55 -11.67
N TYR A 195 -3.87 -9.34 -11.14
CA TYR A 195 -4.75 -8.22 -11.40
C TYR A 195 -4.91 -7.96 -12.91
N SER A 196 -3.80 -7.85 -13.64
CA SER A 196 -3.82 -7.65 -15.10
C SER A 196 -4.56 -8.76 -15.84
N ARG A 197 -4.46 -10.02 -15.39
CA ARG A 197 -5.22 -11.14 -15.99
C ARG A 197 -6.71 -11.09 -15.68
N VAL A 198 -7.10 -10.76 -14.44
CA VAL A 198 -8.51 -10.66 -14.03
C VAL A 198 -9.22 -9.55 -14.81
N PHE A 199 -8.55 -8.42 -15.03
CA PHE A 199 -9.13 -7.25 -15.70
C PHE A 199 -8.89 -7.18 -17.22
N GLY A 200 -8.07 -8.08 -17.78
CA GLY A 200 -7.93 -8.26 -19.23
C GLY A 200 -6.84 -7.43 -19.90
N GLY A 201 -5.76 -7.12 -19.18
CA GLY A 201 -4.51 -6.52 -19.69
C GLY A 201 -4.57 -5.05 -20.06
N ALA A 202 -5.75 -4.53 -20.42
CA ALA A 202 -6.05 -3.11 -20.40
C ALA A 202 -6.96 -2.87 -19.19
N ILE A 203 -6.52 -2.06 -18.23
CA ILE A 203 -7.36 -1.66 -17.10
C ILE A 203 -8.54 -0.85 -17.68
N LYS A 204 -9.64 -1.54 -17.97
CA LYS A 204 -10.87 -0.91 -18.45
C LYS A 204 -11.78 -0.66 -17.27
N GLY A 205 -11.76 0.56 -16.77
CA GLY A 205 -12.50 1.02 -15.60
C GLY A 205 -11.56 1.67 -14.59
N HIS A 206 -12.03 1.79 -13.36
CA HIS A 206 -11.22 2.30 -12.26
C HIS A 206 -9.89 1.53 -12.18
N ALA A 207 -8.78 2.21 -11.91
CA ALA A 207 -7.48 1.57 -11.64
C ALA A 207 -7.33 1.30 -10.13
N PRO A 208 -6.35 0.49 -9.68
CA PRO A 208 -6.19 0.23 -8.26
C PRO A 208 -5.95 1.51 -7.47
N GLU A 209 -6.61 1.64 -6.33
CA GLU A 209 -6.35 2.75 -5.43
C GLU A 209 -4.98 2.51 -4.75
N CYS A 210 -4.00 3.35 -5.07
CA CYS A 210 -2.77 3.49 -4.29
C CYS A 210 -2.81 4.81 -3.51
N TRP A 211 -2.09 4.88 -2.38
CA TRP A 211 -2.12 6.05 -1.51
C TRP A 211 -1.75 7.33 -2.28
N GLU A 212 -0.76 7.24 -3.14
CA GLU A 212 -0.26 8.34 -3.95
C GLU A 212 -1.26 8.74 -5.05
N SER A 213 -2.15 7.83 -5.47
CA SER A 213 -3.26 8.10 -6.41
C SER A 213 -4.55 8.55 -5.74
N LEU A 214 -4.60 8.50 -4.41
CA LEU A 214 -5.55 9.29 -3.66
C LEU A 214 -5.08 10.73 -3.77
N GLY A 215 -5.31 11.35 -4.93
CA GLY A 215 -5.54 12.78 -5.05
C GLY A 215 -6.76 13.09 -4.19
N PHE A 216 -6.56 13.07 -2.87
CA PHE A 216 -7.56 12.75 -1.86
C PHE A 216 -8.74 13.74 -1.89
N PHE A 217 -8.60 14.84 -2.66
CA PHE A 217 -9.58 15.90 -2.88
C PHE A 217 -9.70 16.47 -4.31
N ASP A 218 -9.32 15.75 -5.37
CA ASP A 218 -9.77 16.17 -6.71
C ASP A 218 -11.31 16.15 -6.86
N SER A 219 -12.01 15.56 -5.88
CA SER A 219 -13.47 15.66 -5.71
C SER A 219 -13.96 16.80 -4.79
N LEU A 220 -13.08 17.61 -4.18
CA LEU A 220 -13.50 18.81 -3.43
C LEU A 220 -13.67 20.04 -4.31
N ASP A 221 -13.09 20.04 -5.51
CA ASP A 221 -13.34 21.07 -6.51
C ASP A 221 -14.03 20.42 -7.72
N PHE A 222 -15.37 20.44 -7.71
CA PHE A 222 -16.21 20.05 -8.87
C PHE A 222 -16.00 20.95 -10.11
N SER A 223 -14.99 21.83 -10.10
CA SER A 223 -14.76 22.89 -11.07
C SER A 223 -13.71 22.54 -12.13
N SER A 224 -12.91 21.48 -11.95
CA SER A 224 -11.91 21.07 -12.94
C SER A 224 -12.28 19.73 -13.59
N PRO A 225 -12.54 19.69 -14.91
CA PRO A 225 -12.77 18.45 -15.63
C PRO A 225 -11.41 17.85 -16.01
N THR A 226 -10.66 17.31 -15.05
CA THR A 226 -9.70 16.27 -15.40
C THR A 226 -10.53 15.07 -15.87
N SER A 227 -10.38 14.68 -17.14
CA SER A 227 -11.12 13.54 -17.69
C SER A 227 -10.84 12.32 -16.82
N LYS A 228 -11.92 11.64 -16.39
CA LYS A 228 -11.89 10.41 -15.58
C LYS A 228 -10.84 9.40 -16.07
N ASP A 229 -10.69 9.31 -17.40
CA ASP A 229 -9.73 8.45 -18.09
C ASP A 229 -8.26 8.80 -17.78
N THR A 230 -7.93 10.08 -17.56
CA THR A 230 -6.56 10.54 -17.23
C THR A 230 -6.20 10.20 -15.80
N THR A 231 -7.14 10.35 -14.86
CA THR A 231 -6.94 9.99 -13.45
C THR A 231 -6.76 8.47 -13.32
N GLU A 232 -7.58 7.67 -14.02
CA GLU A 232 -7.46 6.21 -14.05
C GLU A 232 -6.10 5.78 -14.63
N LEU A 233 -5.67 6.39 -15.74
CA LEU A 233 -4.35 6.16 -16.32
C LEU A 233 -3.20 6.49 -15.35
N ILE A 234 -3.32 7.57 -14.57
CA ILE A 234 -2.32 7.93 -13.55
C ILE A 234 -2.25 6.85 -12.47
N LYS A 235 -3.38 6.37 -11.92
CA LYS A 235 -3.31 5.31 -10.89
C LYS A 235 -2.76 4.00 -11.44
N GLU A 236 -3.09 3.66 -12.70
CA GLU A 236 -2.51 2.52 -13.40
C GLU A 236 -0.99 2.63 -13.53
N LEU A 237 -0.48 3.77 -14.01
CA LEU A 237 0.95 4.05 -14.10
C LEU A 237 1.62 3.97 -12.72
N MET A 238 0.99 4.49 -11.68
CA MET A 238 1.53 4.47 -10.31
C MET A 238 1.58 3.06 -9.73
N PHE A 239 0.54 2.26 -9.98
CA PHE A 239 0.53 0.84 -9.62
C PHE A 239 1.67 0.09 -10.32
N GLU A 240 1.81 0.23 -11.64
CA GLU A 240 2.89 -0.40 -12.41
C GLU A 240 4.28 0.05 -11.96
N THR A 241 4.49 1.36 -11.78
CA THR A 241 5.79 1.96 -11.42
C THR A 241 6.19 1.75 -9.96
N SER A 242 5.25 1.50 -9.05
CA SER A 242 5.55 1.27 -7.62
C SER A 242 6.47 0.07 -7.40
N TYR A 243 6.21 -1.02 -8.13
CA TYR A 243 7.02 -2.24 -8.09
C TYR A 243 8.42 -1.99 -8.66
N THR A 244 8.51 -1.35 -9.82
CA THR A 244 9.79 -1.02 -10.45
C THR A 244 10.65 -0.10 -9.58
N THR A 245 10.04 0.90 -8.95
CA THR A 245 10.72 1.80 -8.00
C THR A 245 11.30 1.02 -6.81
N THR A 246 10.54 0.05 -6.29
CA THR A 246 10.98 -0.81 -5.19
C THR A 246 12.20 -1.65 -5.58
N LEU A 247 12.21 -2.22 -6.79
CA LEU A 247 13.38 -2.92 -7.31
C LEU A 247 14.62 -2.02 -7.38
N PHE A 248 14.47 -0.78 -7.84
CA PHE A 248 15.58 0.19 -7.87
C PHE A 248 16.11 0.53 -6.48
N MET A 249 15.22 0.80 -5.51
CA MET A 249 15.63 1.07 -4.12
C MET A 249 16.36 -0.12 -3.50
N LEU A 250 15.91 -1.34 -3.80
CA LEU A 250 16.59 -2.55 -3.31
C LEU A 250 17.95 -2.75 -3.99
N ALA A 251 18.05 -2.53 -5.31
CA ALA A 251 19.33 -2.63 -6.02
C ALA A 251 20.40 -1.73 -5.40
N GLN A 252 20.04 -0.51 -4.99
CA GLN A 252 20.95 0.42 -4.30
C GLN A 252 21.43 -0.06 -2.93
N ASN A 253 20.73 -1.00 -2.28
CA ASN A 253 21.12 -1.57 -0.98
C ASN A 253 21.99 -2.84 -1.10
N PHE A 254 22.13 -3.39 -2.31
CA PHE A 254 22.88 -4.62 -2.58
C PHE A 254 24.13 -4.40 -3.45
N ASP A 255 24.53 -3.15 -3.69
CA ASP A 255 25.79 -2.75 -4.37
C ASP A 255 26.98 -2.68 -3.40
#